data_AF-A0A4R6JEU1-F1
#
_entry.id   AF-A0A4R6JEU1-F1
#
_cell.length_a   1.000
_cell.length_b   1.000
_cell.length_c   1.000
_cell.angle_alpha   90.00
_cell.angle_beta   90.00
_cell.angle_gamma   90.00
#
_symmetry.space_group_name_H-M   'P 1'
#
loop_
_entity.id
_entity.type
_entity.pdbx_description
1 polymer ?
#
loop_
_entity_poly.entity_id
_entity_poly.type
_entity_poly.pdbx_seq_one_letter_code
_entity_poly.pdbx_strand_id
1 'polypeptide(L)'
;MTDDRIDELVRGADPYRRIDVDAEKQALLEEIIGDKPSVSLARRLVPALAAAAAVTAVLAVTVVTRDNPVRPQAAPATTAPAMTGGNGRFSALALAAAEKNPRLLIGEPGWTATDVNGFAEDSGEIVFRKDGRSLQMTWYPATAYTSYHDDRKRESVPEPTKVAGRKADVFTYTADDFAAMLEPSGSTFVELRTGGGWTRAAFDQVIAKVKQVGVETWLAALPASIVTPERAGDALDKVLADIPLPPGFDRAQLTGLGVNDPYQFGAQVTGPIACAWLDEYFRADDAGDSAARDKAEQALRGSHNWKVLKQMTAEGDWSEILWEYADKAVAGDNPGNYREGLGCD
;
A
#
# COMPACT_ATOMS: atom_id res chain seq x y z
N MET A 1 50.89 -24.50 -4.23
CA MET A 1 50.19 -23.22 -3.98
C MET A 1 51.26 -22.15 -4.12
N THR A 2 51.12 -21.22 -5.06
CA THR A 2 52.16 -20.22 -5.39
C THR A 2 52.02 -19.01 -4.49
N ASP A 3 53.14 -18.34 -4.17
CA ASP A 3 53.16 -17.15 -3.32
C ASP A 3 52.27 -16.03 -3.88
N ASP A 4 52.18 -15.91 -5.21
CA ASP A 4 51.29 -14.96 -5.89
C ASP A 4 49.81 -15.14 -5.51
N ARG A 5 49.39 -16.39 -5.26
CA ARG A 5 48.00 -16.72 -4.89
C ARG A 5 47.71 -16.46 -3.42
N ILE A 6 48.74 -16.48 -2.57
CA ILE A 6 48.61 -16.08 -1.16
C ILE A 6 48.52 -14.56 -1.07
N ASP A 7 49.33 -13.82 -1.84
CA ASP A 7 49.28 -12.36 -1.89
C ASP A 7 47.95 -11.81 -2.45
N GLU A 8 47.33 -12.55 -3.38
CA GLU A 8 46.00 -12.22 -3.90
C GLU A 8 44.90 -12.44 -2.87
N LEU A 9 44.97 -13.54 -2.11
CA LEU A 9 44.02 -13.83 -1.02
C LEU A 9 44.18 -12.85 0.16
N VAL A 10 45.40 -12.42 0.47
CA VAL A 10 45.66 -11.43 1.53
C VAL A 10 45.18 -10.04 1.12
N ARG A 11 45.35 -9.63 -0.15
CA ARG A 11 44.77 -8.37 -0.67
C ARG A 11 43.25 -8.40 -0.76
N GLY A 12 42.65 -9.58 -0.97
CA GLY A 12 41.20 -9.77 -1.00
C GLY A 12 40.53 -9.67 0.38
N ALA A 13 41.29 -9.81 1.47
CA ALA A 13 40.77 -9.85 2.83
C ALA A 13 40.97 -8.55 3.63
N ASP A 14 41.35 -7.43 2.99
CA ASP A 14 41.53 -6.13 3.65
C ASP A 14 40.16 -5.51 4.06
N PRO A 15 39.82 -5.44 5.36
CA PRO A 15 38.54 -4.93 5.82
C PRO A 15 38.40 -3.40 5.70
N TYR A 16 39.43 -2.69 5.26
CA TYR A 16 39.43 -1.23 5.09
C TYR A 16 39.48 -0.78 3.63
N ARG A 17 39.31 -1.70 2.68
CA ARG A 17 39.17 -1.33 1.26
C ARG A 17 37.95 -0.43 1.10
N ARG A 18 38.17 0.80 0.61
CA ARG A 18 37.06 1.67 0.19
C ARG A 18 36.37 1.00 -0.99
N ILE A 19 35.18 0.47 -0.74
CA ILE A 19 34.30 -0.06 -1.77
C ILE A 19 33.79 1.14 -2.55
N ASP A 20 34.11 1.19 -3.84
CA ASP A 20 33.45 2.10 -4.76
C ASP A 20 32.09 1.48 -5.11
N VAL A 21 31.08 1.88 -4.32
CA VAL A 21 29.72 1.32 -4.37
C VAL A 21 29.10 1.53 -5.77
N ASP A 22 29.53 2.56 -6.49
CA ASP A 22 29.01 2.84 -7.83
C ASP A 22 29.61 1.89 -8.88
N ALA A 23 30.91 1.55 -8.75
CA ALA A 23 31.56 0.56 -9.61
C ALA A 23 31.04 -0.87 -9.38
N GLU A 24 30.73 -1.26 -8.14
CA GLU A 24 30.14 -2.58 -7.84
C GLU A 24 28.68 -2.67 -8.30
N LYS A 25 27.90 -1.60 -8.18
CA LYS A 25 26.55 -1.54 -8.75
C LYS A 25 26.54 -1.67 -10.27
N GLN A 26 27.52 -1.06 -10.95
CA GLN A 26 27.66 -1.19 -12.40
C GLN A 26 28.07 -2.60 -12.82
N ALA A 27 28.98 -3.26 -12.08
CA ALA A 27 29.34 -4.65 -12.34
C ALA A 27 28.16 -5.62 -12.15
N LEU A 28 27.34 -5.42 -11.11
CA LEU A 28 26.13 -6.21 -10.86
C LEU A 28 25.05 -5.98 -11.94
N LEU A 29 24.90 -4.74 -12.41
CA LEU A 29 23.97 -4.43 -13.51
C LEU A 29 24.43 -5.02 -14.84
N GLU A 30 25.74 -5.06 -15.11
CA GLU A 30 26.29 -5.72 -16.30
C GLU A 30 26.17 -7.26 -16.23
N GLU A 31 26.28 -7.86 -15.04
CA GLU A 31 26.05 -9.29 -14.83
C GLU A 31 24.58 -9.68 -15.05
N ILE A 32 23.64 -8.88 -14.54
CA ILE A 32 22.20 -9.13 -14.69
C ILE A 32 21.72 -8.92 -16.13
N ILE A 33 22.33 -8.00 -16.88
CA ILE A 33 21.96 -7.70 -18.28
C ILE A 33 22.72 -8.60 -19.28
N GLY A 34 23.86 -9.17 -18.88
CA GLY A 34 24.75 -9.96 -19.73
C GLY A 34 24.36 -11.44 -19.92
N ASP A 35 23.58 -12.01 -19.00
CA ASP A 35 23.29 -13.44 -19.02
C ASP A 35 22.05 -13.78 -19.87
N LYS A 36 22.28 -14.12 -21.15
CA LYS A 36 21.28 -14.80 -21.98
C LYS A 36 21.30 -16.29 -21.66
N PRO A 37 20.22 -16.87 -21.10
CA PRO A 37 20.20 -18.31 -20.87
C PRO A 37 20.13 -19.06 -22.20
N SER A 38 21.20 -19.76 -22.58
CA SER A 38 21.14 -20.77 -23.64
C SER A 38 20.50 -22.03 -23.07
N VAL A 39 19.19 -22.17 -23.25
CA VAL A 39 18.46 -23.35 -22.76
C VAL A 39 18.63 -24.51 -23.75
N SER A 40 19.41 -25.52 -23.38
CA SER A 40 19.49 -26.79 -24.11
C SER A 40 18.24 -27.63 -23.84
N LEU A 41 17.53 -27.98 -24.91
CA LEU A 41 16.39 -28.90 -24.94
C LEU A 41 16.81 -30.35 -24.64
N ALA A 42 16.48 -30.89 -23.45
CA ALA A 42 16.35 -32.33 -23.24
C ALA A 42 15.49 -32.69 -22.00
N ARG A 43 14.22 -33.04 -22.27
CA ARG A 43 13.30 -33.94 -21.54
C ARG A 43 13.50 -34.19 -20.03
N ARG A 44 12.46 -33.85 -19.25
CA ARG A 44 11.69 -34.83 -18.45
C ARG A 44 10.31 -34.26 -18.07
N LEU A 45 9.31 -35.12 -18.20
CA LEU A 45 7.87 -34.85 -18.11
C LEU A 45 7.39 -34.93 -16.65
N VAL A 46 6.75 -33.88 -16.14
CA VAL A 46 5.72 -33.91 -15.08
C VAL A 46 4.77 -32.72 -15.33
N PRO A 47 3.43 -32.89 -15.32
CA PRO A 47 2.51 -31.81 -15.65
C PRO A 47 2.21 -30.95 -14.41
N ALA A 48 2.65 -29.69 -14.41
CA ALA A 48 2.12 -28.67 -13.52
C ALA A 48 1.07 -27.86 -14.30
N LEU A 49 -0.20 -28.05 -13.92
CA LEU A 49 -1.35 -27.33 -14.44
C LEU A 49 -1.25 -25.86 -14.01
N ALA A 50 -1.12 -24.97 -14.98
CA ALA A 50 -1.36 -23.54 -14.81
C ALA A 50 -2.88 -23.33 -14.63
N ALA A 51 -3.28 -22.89 -13.44
CA ALA A 51 -4.64 -22.42 -13.20
C ALA A 51 -4.67 -20.89 -13.34
N ALA A 52 -4.87 -20.44 -14.58
CA ALA A 52 -5.47 -19.15 -14.83
C ALA A 52 -6.97 -19.27 -14.49
N ALA A 53 -7.42 -18.60 -13.44
CA ALA A 53 -8.84 -18.50 -13.12
C ALA A 53 -9.30 -17.06 -13.35
N ALA A 54 -9.79 -16.80 -14.55
CA ALA A 54 -10.73 -15.72 -14.81
C ALA A 54 -12.03 -16.02 -14.05
N VAL A 55 -12.51 -15.10 -13.20
CA VAL A 55 -13.84 -15.19 -12.61
C VAL A 55 -14.75 -14.16 -13.26
N THR A 56 -15.55 -14.65 -14.20
CA THR A 56 -16.81 -14.05 -14.66
C THR A 56 -17.94 -15.02 -14.31
N ALA A 57 -18.85 -14.63 -13.43
CA ALA A 57 -20.25 -15.10 -13.27
C ALA A 57 -20.84 -14.39 -12.04
N VAL A 58 -21.70 -13.37 -12.17
CA VAL A 58 -23.16 -13.44 -12.38
C VAL A 58 -23.86 -14.42 -11.45
N LEU A 59 -24.40 -13.90 -10.35
CA LEU A 59 -25.62 -14.41 -9.72
C LEU A 59 -26.60 -13.24 -9.55
N ALA A 60 -27.54 -13.16 -10.48
CA ALA A 60 -28.74 -12.36 -10.32
C ALA A 60 -29.73 -13.14 -9.44
N VAL A 61 -29.91 -12.72 -8.20
CA VAL A 61 -31.08 -13.12 -7.40
C VAL A 61 -32.20 -12.15 -7.74
N THR A 62 -33.20 -12.64 -8.47
CA THR A 62 -34.46 -11.95 -8.69
C THR A 62 -35.29 -12.00 -7.42
N VAL A 63 -35.23 -10.94 -6.61
CA VAL A 63 -36.30 -10.68 -5.62
C VAL A 63 -37.39 -9.90 -6.33
N VAL A 64 -38.50 -10.59 -6.61
CA VAL A 64 -39.78 -9.96 -6.96
C VAL A 64 -40.34 -9.33 -5.69
N THR A 65 -40.15 -8.02 -5.53
CA THR A 65 -40.95 -7.22 -4.59
C THR A 65 -42.06 -6.53 -5.35
N ARG A 66 -43.30 -6.83 -4.94
CA ARG A 66 -44.53 -6.22 -5.45
C ARG A 66 -44.53 -4.71 -5.23
N ASP A 67 -44.94 -3.99 -6.28
CA ASP A 67 -45.33 -2.59 -6.24
C ASP A 67 -46.43 -2.34 -5.19
N ASN A 68 -46.19 -1.40 -4.28
CA ASN A 68 -47.24 -0.67 -3.58
C ASN A 68 -47.02 0.82 -3.86
N PRO A 69 -47.93 1.51 -4.56
CA PRO A 69 -47.81 2.95 -4.77
C PRO A 69 -48.16 3.68 -3.47
N VAL A 70 -47.15 4.08 -2.70
CA VAL A 70 -47.34 5.05 -1.61
C VAL A 70 -47.33 6.45 -2.22
N ARG A 71 -48.49 7.10 -2.10
CA ARG A 71 -48.78 8.50 -2.42
C ARG A 71 -47.72 9.44 -1.81
N PRO A 72 -47.17 10.42 -2.55
CA PRO A 72 -46.24 11.40 -1.97
C PRO A 72 -46.97 12.30 -0.97
N GLN A 73 -46.63 12.19 0.31
CA GLN A 73 -46.98 13.18 1.32
C GLN A 73 -45.86 14.23 1.33
N ALA A 74 -46.20 15.47 1.00
CA ALA A 74 -45.28 16.60 1.01
C ALA A 74 -44.68 16.78 2.41
N ALA A 75 -43.38 16.55 2.55
CA ALA A 75 -42.62 16.91 3.74
C ALA A 75 -42.36 18.42 3.77
N PRO A 76 -42.42 19.08 4.93
CA PRO A 76 -42.09 20.50 5.05
C PRO A 76 -40.62 20.73 4.72
N ALA A 77 -40.34 21.84 4.03
CA ALA A 77 -38.99 22.32 3.76
C ALA A 77 -38.19 22.39 5.07
N THR A 78 -37.23 21.48 5.23
CA THR A 78 -36.28 21.55 6.33
C THR A 78 -35.27 22.62 5.97
N THR A 79 -35.39 23.76 6.63
CA THR A 79 -34.41 24.84 6.60
C THR A 79 -33.04 24.27 6.97
N ALA A 80 -32.08 24.32 6.04
CA ALA A 80 -30.70 23.98 6.33
C ALA A 80 -30.20 24.84 7.49
N PRO A 81 -29.52 24.28 8.51
CA PRO A 81 -28.89 25.09 9.53
C PRO A 81 -27.83 25.96 8.86
N ALA A 82 -27.95 27.27 9.05
CA ALA A 82 -26.90 28.21 8.74
C ALA A 82 -25.62 27.80 9.47
N MET A 83 -24.60 27.37 8.74
CA MET A 83 -23.27 27.13 9.28
C MET A 83 -22.62 28.49 9.60
N THR A 84 -22.80 28.94 10.84
CA THR A 84 -22.10 30.09 11.40
C THR A 84 -20.83 29.64 12.12
N GLY A 85 -19.67 30.08 11.59
CA GLY A 85 -18.53 30.56 12.37
C GLY A 85 -17.60 29.52 13.03
N GLY A 86 -16.38 29.44 12.48
CA GLY A 86 -15.19 28.68 12.89
C GLY A 86 -15.07 28.15 14.33
N ASN A 87 -14.65 26.88 14.46
CA ASN A 87 -13.84 26.29 15.55
C ASN A 87 -13.70 24.75 15.37
N GLY A 88 -12.47 24.26 15.11
CA GLY A 88 -12.00 22.95 15.63
C GLY A 88 -12.62 21.64 15.14
N ARG A 89 -12.73 21.39 13.82
CA ARG A 89 -13.10 20.05 13.30
C ARG A 89 -11.93 19.07 13.18
N PHE A 90 -10.72 19.57 13.00
CA PHE A 90 -9.49 18.79 12.85
C PHE A 90 -8.44 19.29 13.84
N SER A 91 -7.59 18.40 14.35
CA SER A 91 -6.51 18.84 15.24
C SER A 91 -5.41 19.57 14.46
N ALA A 92 -4.59 20.34 15.17
CA ALA A 92 -3.42 20.99 14.59
C ALA A 92 -2.47 20.01 13.90
N LEU A 93 -2.38 18.76 14.38
CA LEU A 93 -1.52 17.74 13.79
C LEU A 93 -2.06 17.24 12.43
N ALA A 94 -3.36 16.92 12.33
CA ALA A 94 -3.98 16.59 11.05
C ALA A 94 -3.90 17.74 10.04
N LEU A 95 -4.07 18.98 10.48
CA LEU A 95 -3.93 20.16 9.63
C LEU A 95 -2.50 20.27 9.09
N ALA A 96 -1.49 20.20 9.97
CA ALA A 96 -0.08 20.27 9.59
C ALA A 96 0.36 19.12 8.67
N ALA A 97 -0.15 17.90 8.90
CA ALA A 97 0.09 16.77 8.00
C ALA A 97 -0.50 17.03 6.61
N ALA A 98 -1.77 17.43 6.54
CA ALA A 98 -2.43 17.70 5.27
C ALA A 98 -1.88 18.94 4.53
N GLU A 99 -1.23 19.88 5.21
CA GLU A 99 -0.52 21.02 4.62
C GLU A 99 0.65 20.62 3.71
N LYS A 100 1.20 19.43 3.91
CA LYS A 100 2.35 18.93 3.14
C LYS A 100 1.93 18.11 1.92
N ASN A 101 0.66 17.74 1.82
CA ASN A 101 0.17 16.84 0.79
C ASN A 101 -0.29 17.59 -0.48
N PRO A 102 -0.39 16.89 -1.63
CA PRO A 102 -0.80 17.52 -2.89
C PRO A 102 -2.21 18.10 -2.89
N ARG A 103 -3.12 17.62 -2.03
CA ARG A 103 -4.52 18.10 -1.88
C ARG A 103 -5.27 18.31 -3.21
N LEU A 104 -5.29 17.28 -4.05
CA LEU A 104 -6.01 17.29 -5.33
C LEU A 104 -7.28 16.44 -5.26
N LEU A 105 -8.45 17.05 -5.43
CA LEU A 105 -9.74 16.34 -5.47
C LEU A 105 -10.36 16.37 -6.86
N ILE A 106 -11.12 15.33 -7.21
CA ILE A 106 -11.95 15.30 -8.41
C ILE A 106 -13.20 16.13 -8.15
N GLY A 107 -13.30 17.30 -8.79
CA GLY A 107 -14.41 18.25 -8.61
C GLY A 107 -15.70 17.87 -9.35
N GLU A 108 -15.85 16.62 -9.77
CA GLU A 108 -17.06 16.08 -10.39
C GLU A 108 -17.88 15.33 -9.32
N PRO A 109 -19.20 15.61 -9.19
CA PRO A 109 -20.05 14.92 -8.22
C PRO A 109 -20.05 13.40 -8.39
N GLY A 110 -20.07 12.68 -7.26
CA GLY A 110 -20.16 11.21 -7.20
C GLY A 110 -18.81 10.50 -7.08
N TRP A 111 -17.69 11.21 -7.25
CA TRP A 111 -16.37 10.67 -6.89
C TRP A 111 -16.16 10.72 -5.38
N THR A 112 -15.74 9.60 -4.80
CA THR A 112 -15.40 9.49 -3.38
C THR A 112 -14.03 8.86 -3.23
N ALA A 113 -13.20 9.39 -2.33
CA ALA A 113 -12.03 8.66 -1.86
C ALA A 113 -12.52 7.39 -1.14
N THR A 114 -11.89 6.26 -1.40
CA THR A 114 -12.27 4.96 -0.81
C THR A 114 -11.12 4.34 -0.04
N ASP A 115 -9.89 4.52 -0.51
CA ASP A 115 -8.68 3.93 0.07
C ASP A 115 -7.63 5.03 0.21
N VAL A 116 -6.86 4.95 1.29
CA VAL A 116 -5.81 5.93 1.60
C VAL A 116 -4.66 5.18 2.26
N ASN A 117 -3.53 5.09 1.56
CA ASN A 117 -2.37 4.36 2.07
C ASN A 117 -1.10 5.20 1.98
N GLY A 118 -0.13 4.82 2.81
CA GLY A 118 1.21 5.40 2.80
C GLY A 118 1.22 6.91 2.93
N PHE A 119 0.28 7.54 3.65
CA PHE A 119 0.08 8.99 3.71
C PHE A 119 1.21 9.68 4.51
N ALA A 120 2.41 9.63 3.97
CA ALA A 120 3.60 10.30 4.46
C ALA A 120 3.71 11.69 3.81
N GLU A 121 4.67 12.48 4.29
CA GLU A 121 4.93 13.83 3.79
C GLU A 121 5.32 13.84 2.30
N ASP A 122 6.09 12.84 1.86
CA ASP A 122 6.67 12.81 0.52
C ASP A 122 6.17 11.65 -0.37
N SER A 123 5.42 10.72 0.20
CA SER A 123 4.82 9.60 -0.53
C SER A 123 3.43 9.27 -0.01
N GLY A 124 2.61 8.62 -0.84
CA GLY A 124 1.31 8.10 -0.44
C GLY A 124 0.32 8.03 -1.58
N GLU A 125 -0.87 7.52 -1.27
CA GLU A 125 -1.87 7.20 -2.27
C GLU A 125 -3.29 7.47 -1.77
N ILE A 126 -4.14 7.87 -2.70
CA ILE A 126 -5.60 7.86 -2.54
C ILE A 126 -6.25 7.26 -3.77
N VAL A 127 -7.17 6.33 -3.56
CA VAL A 127 -8.04 5.81 -4.63
C VAL A 127 -9.39 6.51 -4.57
N PHE A 128 -9.79 7.10 -5.69
CA PHE A 128 -11.14 7.63 -5.89
C PHE A 128 -11.97 6.65 -6.72
N ARG A 129 -13.24 6.46 -6.37
CA ARG A 129 -14.17 5.62 -7.15
C ARG A 129 -15.46 6.33 -7.52
N LYS A 130 -15.99 5.99 -8.69
CA LYS A 130 -17.33 6.37 -9.19
C LYS A 130 -17.81 5.41 -10.27
N ASP A 131 -19.04 4.88 -10.13
CA ASP A 131 -19.72 4.06 -11.15
C ASP A 131 -18.84 2.92 -11.74
N GLY A 132 -18.14 2.18 -10.88
CA GLY A 132 -17.27 1.07 -11.29
C GLY A 132 -15.91 1.47 -11.89
N ARG A 133 -15.60 2.77 -11.97
CA ARG A 133 -14.27 3.28 -12.34
C ARG A 133 -13.49 3.68 -11.09
N SER A 134 -12.17 3.52 -11.14
CA SER A 134 -11.25 4.09 -10.15
C SER A 134 -10.22 5.00 -10.79
N LEU A 135 -9.83 6.03 -10.05
CA LEU A 135 -8.68 6.88 -10.35
C LEU A 135 -7.79 6.89 -9.10
N GLN A 136 -6.60 6.36 -9.23
CA GLN A 136 -5.58 6.33 -8.20
C GLN A 136 -4.73 7.58 -8.31
N MET A 137 -4.58 8.29 -7.21
CA MET A 137 -3.67 9.42 -7.06
C MET A 137 -2.53 9.00 -6.15
N THR A 138 -1.35 8.82 -6.72
CA THR A 138 -0.14 8.53 -5.95
C THR A 138 0.77 9.74 -5.98
N TRP A 139 1.35 10.10 -4.84
CA TRP A 139 2.44 11.06 -4.78
C TRP A 139 3.72 10.41 -4.33
N TYR A 140 4.80 10.97 -4.83
CA TYR A 140 6.16 10.45 -4.68
C TYR A 140 7.12 11.61 -4.42
N PRO A 141 8.32 11.34 -3.88
CA PRO A 141 9.35 12.34 -3.75
C PRO A 141 9.70 12.97 -5.09
N ALA A 142 9.85 14.29 -5.15
CA ALA A 142 10.17 15.05 -6.35
C ALA A 142 11.48 14.57 -7.01
N THR A 143 12.42 14.05 -6.23
CA THR A 143 13.70 13.49 -6.69
C THR A 143 13.54 12.26 -7.58
N ALA A 144 12.42 11.53 -7.47
CA ALA A 144 12.11 10.38 -8.30
C ALA A 144 11.40 10.75 -9.63
N TYR A 145 11.10 12.03 -9.87
CA TYR A 145 10.32 12.44 -11.04
C TYR A 145 10.97 12.04 -12.36
N THR A 146 12.26 12.34 -12.54
CA THR A 146 12.96 12.06 -13.81
C THR A 146 12.98 10.57 -14.13
N SER A 147 13.28 9.71 -13.15
CA SER A 147 13.32 8.27 -13.37
C SER A 147 11.94 7.70 -13.71
N TYR A 148 10.88 8.15 -13.04
CA TYR A 148 9.51 7.76 -13.36
C TYR A 148 9.07 8.27 -14.73
N HIS A 149 9.38 9.52 -15.07
CA HIS A 149 9.02 10.11 -16.37
C HIS A 149 9.73 9.38 -17.51
N ASP A 150 11.02 9.05 -17.36
CA ASP A 150 11.78 8.29 -18.33
C ASP A 150 11.34 6.83 -18.43
N ASP A 151 10.85 6.24 -17.33
CA ASP A 151 10.16 4.95 -17.36
C ASP A 151 8.90 5.02 -18.23
N ARG A 152 8.07 6.04 -18.06
CA ARG A 152 6.76 6.13 -18.71
C ARG A 152 6.88 6.48 -20.20
N LYS A 153 7.95 7.18 -20.58
CA LYS A 153 8.32 7.39 -22.00
C LYS A 153 8.57 6.09 -22.77
N ARG A 154 8.92 5.00 -22.09
CA ARG A 154 9.09 3.69 -22.75
C ARG A 154 7.75 3.07 -23.14
N GLU A 155 6.67 3.47 -22.48
CA GLU A 155 5.32 2.97 -22.71
C GLU A 155 4.61 3.76 -23.82
N SER A 156 4.70 5.10 -23.79
CA SER A 156 4.17 5.95 -24.86
C SER A 156 4.91 7.28 -24.99
N VAL A 157 4.75 7.92 -26.15
CA VAL A 157 5.13 9.33 -26.31
C VAL A 157 4.28 10.17 -25.33
N PRO A 158 4.87 11.06 -24.53
CA PRO A 158 4.12 11.90 -23.60
C PRO A 158 3.22 12.88 -24.35
N GLU A 159 1.97 13.01 -23.91
CA GLU A 159 1.02 13.98 -24.42
C GLU A 159 0.81 15.12 -23.41
N PRO A 160 1.24 16.35 -23.71
CA PRO A 160 1.12 17.45 -22.76
C PRO A 160 -0.32 17.81 -22.42
N THR A 161 -0.60 18.01 -21.13
CA THR A 161 -1.91 18.43 -20.62
C THR A 161 -1.77 19.37 -19.42
N LYS A 162 -2.90 19.67 -18.77
CA LYS A 162 -2.94 20.34 -17.47
C LYS A 162 -3.89 19.65 -16.50
N VAL A 163 -3.47 19.54 -15.25
CA VAL A 163 -4.29 19.04 -14.13
C VAL A 163 -4.26 20.08 -13.03
N ALA A 164 -5.44 20.54 -12.56
CA ALA A 164 -5.55 21.62 -11.58
C ALA A 164 -4.72 22.88 -11.93
N GLY A 165 -4.57 23.19 -13.23
CA GLY A 165 -3.77 24.31 -13.73
C GLY A 165 -2.26 24.09 -13.78
N ARG A 166 -1.75 22.95 -13.27
CA ARG A 166 -0.34 22.55 -13.35
C ARG A 166 -0.07 21.79 -14.63
N LYS A 167 1.15 21.88 -15.15
CA LYS A 167 1.61 21.07 -16.28
C LYS A 167 1.65 19.60 -15.89
N ALA A 168 1.26 18.76 -16.82
CA ALA A 168 1.34 17.31 -16.70
C ALA A 168 1.54 16.70 -18.08
N ASP A 169 2.04 15.47 -18.12
CA ASP A 169 2.06 14.65 -19.33
C ASP A 169 1.14 13.44 -19.14
N VAL A 170 0.38 13.10 -20.18
CA VAL A 170 -0.39 11.85 -20.24
C VAL A 170 0.44 10.78 -20.92
N PHE A 171 0.46 9.60 -20.29
CA PHE A 171 1.02 8.37 -20.82
C PHE A 171 -0.10 7.34 -21.00
N THR A 172 0.00 6.53 -22.05
CA THR A 172 -0.96 5.48 -22.39
C THR A 172 -0.27 4.13 -22.32
N TYR A 173 -0.72 3.26 -21.41
CA TYR A 173 -0.20 1.89 -21.24
C TYR A 173 -0.95 0.91 -22.15
N THR A 174 -2.28 1.01 -22.15
CA THR A 174 -3.19 0.22 -22.97
C THR A 174 -4.33 1.09 -23.47
N ALA A 175 -5.29 0.53 -24.19
CA ALA A 175 -6.46 1.27 -24.67
C ALA A 175 -7.37 1.80 -23.54
N ASP A 176 -7.21 1.29 -22.32
CA ASP A 176 -8.01 1.56 -21.13
C ASP A 176 -7.18 1.91 -19.87
N ASP A 177 -5.85 1.99 -19.98
CA ASP A 177 -4.95 2.39 -18.89
C ASP A 177 -4.11 3.63 -19.27
N PHE A 178 -4.36 4.71 -18.54
CA PHE A 178 -3.78 6.02 -18.73
C PHE A 178 -3.24 6.56 -17.40
N ALA A 179 -2.13 7.27 -17.48
CA ALA A 179 -1.57 8.00 -16.35
C ALA A 179 -1.32 9.46 -16.72
N ALA A 180 -1.76 10.41 -15.88
CA ALA A 180 -1.38 11.81 -15.96
C ALA A 180 -0.35 12.11 -14.88
N MET A 181 0.88 12.42 -15.28
CA MET A 181 2.00 12.68 -14.38
C MET A 181 2.24 14.19 -14.31
N LEU A 182 2.00 14.80 -13.15
CA LEU A 182 2.19 16.23 -12.91
C LEU A 182 3.67 16.54 -12.65
N GLU A 183 4.15 17.67 -13.16
CA GLU A 183 5.48 18.18 -12.79
C GLU A 183 5.60 18.36 -11.26
N PRO A 184 6.81 18.20 -10.67
CA PRO A 184 7.01 18.35 -9.25
C PRO A 184 6.54 19.70 -8.70
N SER A 185 6.00 19.71 -7.49
CA SER A 185 5.61 20.90 -6.75
C SER A 185 6.04 20.75 -5.30
N GLY A 186 7.01 21.56 -4.88
CA GLY A 186 7.64 21.40 -3.57
C GLY A 186 8.47 20.10 -3.54
N SER A 187 8.28 19.30 -2.50
CA SER A 187 9.01 18.04 -2.27
C SER A 187 8.41 16.83 -2.98
N THR A 188 7.28 16.96 -3.69
CA THR A 188 6.57 15.82 -4.30
C THR A 188 6.18 16.04 -5.75
N PHE A 189 5.91 14.96 -6.47
CA PHE A 189 5.14 14.96 -7.72
C PHE A 189 3.96 14.01 -7.61
N VAL A 190 2.98 14.14 -8.51
CA VAL A 190 1.74 13.35 -8.48
C VAL A 190 1.54 12.61 -9.79
N GLU A 191 1.11 11.36 -9.70
CA GLU A 191 0.58 10.58 -10.82
C GLU A 191 -0.91 10.27 -10.56
N LEU A 192 -1.74 10.51 -11.56
CA LEU A 192 -3.15 10.11 -11.59
C LEU A 192 -3.32 8.97 -12.59
N ARG A 193 -3.54 7.75 -12.11
CA ARG A 193 -3.64 6.55 -12.96
C ARG A 193 -5.01 5.91 -12.90
N THR A 194 -5.49 5.46 -14.05
CA THR A 194 -6.78 4.79 -14.15
C THR A 194 -6.73 3.35 -13.65
N GLY A 195 -7.83 2.91 -13.04
CA GLY A 195 -8.14 1.49 -12.87
C GLY A 195 -9.56 1.16 -13.37
N GLY A 196 -9.73 0.01 -14.01
CA GLY A 196 -11.01 -0.46 -14.58
C GLY A 196 -11.24 -0.02 -16.03
N GLY A 197 -12.50 -0.09 -16.51
CA GLY A 197 -12.84 0.12 -17.92
C GLY A 197 -12.91 1.60 -18.34
N TRP A 198 -11.77 2.19 -18.67
CA TRP A 198 -11.69 3.58 -19.13
C TRP A 198 -11.67 3.71 -20.65
N THR A 199 -12.07 4.89 -21.11
CA THR A 199 -11.72 5.39 -22.44
C THR A 199 -10.89 6.64 -22.26
N ARG A 200 -10.03 6.95 -23.25
CA ARG A 200 -9.21 8.17 -23.20
C ARG A 200 -10.05 9.44 -23.00
N ALA A 201 -11.16 9.56 -23.72
CA ALA A 201 -12.05 10.72 -23.60
C ALA A 201 -12.66 10.86 -22.19
N ALA A 202 -13.02 9.75 -21.54
CA ALA A 202 -13.53 9.77 -20.17
C ALA A 202 -12.42 10.17 -19.17
N PHE A 203 -11.20 9.68 -19.37
CA PHE A 203 -10.04 10.06 -18.56
C PHE A 203 -9.75 11.57 -18.66
N ASP A 204 -9.66 12.09 -19.88
CA ASP A 204 -9.42 13.52 -20.14
C ASP A 204 -10.50 14.40 -19.50
N GLN A 205 -11.76 13.98 -19.56
CA GLN A 205 -12.87 14.68 -18.91
C GLN A 205 -12.70 14.75 -17.39
N VAL A 206 -12.29 13.64 -16.75
CA VAL A 206 -12.14 13.57 -15.29
C VAL A 206 -10.94 14.37 -14.81
N ILE A 207 -9.76 14.24 -15.43
CA ILE A 207 -8.57 14.98 -15.01
C ILE A 207 -8.75 16.50 -15.18
N ALA A 208 -9.56 16.95 -16.16
CA ALA A 208 -9.92 18.35 -16.31
C ALA A 208 -10.82 18.88 -15.18
N LYS A 209 -11.42 18.00 -14.37
CA LYS A 209 -12.21 18.36 -13.17
C LYS A 209 -11.41 18.29 -11.89
N VAL A 210 -10.16 17.82 -11.91
CA VAL A 210 -9.30 17.79 -10.73
C VAL A 210 -8.94 19.22 -10.31
N LYS A 211 -9.02 19.47 -9.00
CA LYS A 211 -8.79 20.79 -8.39
C LYS A 211 -7.86 20.67 -7.20
N GLN A 212 -6.97 21.63 -7.07
CA GLN A 212 -6.27 21.93 -5.82
C GLN A 212 -7.28 22.46 -4.80
N VAL A 213 -7.31 21.88 -3.61
CA VAL A 213 -8.19 22.31 -2.52
C VAL A 213 -7.43 22.73 -1.27
N GLY A 214 -8.12 23.43 -0.36
CA GLY A 214 -7.61 23.76 0.97
C GLY A 214 -7.56 22.54 1.88
N VAL A 215 -6.80 22.64 2.97
CA VAL A 215 -6.57 21.58 3.96
C VAL A 215 -7.87 21.04 4.55
N GLU A 216 -8.78 21.92 4.97
CA GLU A 216 -10.05 21.48 5.58
C GLU A 216 -10.95 20.73 4.58
N THR A 217 -11.03 21.22 3.33
CA THR A 217 -11.78 20.54 2.26
C THR A 217 -11.17 19.19 1.92
N TRP A 218 -9.84 19.10 1.92
CA TRP A 218 -9.12 17.84 1.72
C TRP A 218 -9.46 16.81 2.80
N LEU A 219 -9.28 17.19 4.07
CA LEU A 219 -9.56 16.31 5.20
C LEU A 219 -11.03 15.91 5.29
N ALA A 220 -11.95 16.83 4.95
CA ALA A 220 -13.39 16.55 4.92
C ALA A 220 -13.81 15.60 3.78
N ALA A 221 -12.97 15.44 2.74
CA ALA A 221 -13.23 14.51 1.64
C ALA A 221 -12.72 13.08 1.93
N LEU A 222 -11.87 12.91 2.95
CA LEU A 222 -11.40 11.59 3.35
C LEU A 222 -12.55 10.81 4.04
N PRO A 223 -12.68 9.50 3.80
CA PRO A 223 -13.65 8.67 4.49
C PRO A 223 -13.53 8.76 6.02
N ALA A 224 -14.66 8.66 6.70
CA ALA A 224 -14.67 8.58 8.17
C ALA A 224 -13.92 7.34 8.69
N SER A 225 -13.75 6.30 7.87
CA SER A 225 -12.98 5.10 8.21
C SER A 225 -11.47 5.34 8.27
N ILE A 226 -10.94 6.39 7.62
CA ILE A 226 -9.51 6.67 7.63
C ILE A 226 -9.06 6.96 9.06
N VAL A 227 -8.02 6.27 9.52
CA VAL A 227 -7.36 6.49 10.80
C VAL A 227 -6.46 7.72 10.67
N THR A 228 -6.80 8.79 11.39
CA THR A 228 -6.00 10.01 11.46
C THR A 228 -5.12 10.01 12.71
N PRO A 229 -4.08 10.85 12.83
CA PRO A 229 -3.19 10.87 13.99
C PRO A 229 -3.92 11.00 15.33
N GLU A 230 -5.04 11.73 15.37
CA GLU A 230 -5.86 11.91 16.58
C GLU A 230 -6.60 10.64 16.99
N ARG A 231 -6.93 9.79 16.02
CA ARG A 231 -7.72 8.55 16.21
C ARG A 231 -6.84 7.31 16.26
N ALA A 232 -5.56 7.43 15.93
CA ALA A 232 -4.62 6.33 15.88
C ALA A 232 -4.49 5.62 17.25
N GLY A 233 -4.53 6.36 18.36
CA GLY A 233 -4.50 5.76 19.70
C GLY A 233 -5.70 4.83 19.96
N ASP A 234 -6.91 5.34 19.77
CA ASP A 234 -8.15 4.55 19.94
C ASP A 234 -8.23 3.39 18.94
N ALA A 235 -7.75 3.58 17.71
CA ALA A 235 -7.68 2.53 16.71
C ALA A 235 -6.69 1.42 17.14
N LEU A 236 -5.51 1.81 17.62
CA LEU A 236 -4.51 0.88 18.13
C LEU A 236 -5.05 0.07 19.32
N ASP A 237 -5.71 0.71 20.28
CA ASP A 237 -6.32 -0.01 21.42
C ASP A 237 -7.37 -1.03 20.96
N LYS A 238 -8.17 -0.71 19.94
CA LYS A 238 -9.14 -1.64 19.37
C LYS A 238 -8.48 -2.83 18.69
N VAL A 239 -7.41 -2.59 17.91
CA VAL A 239 -6.65 -3.65 17.24
C VAL A 239 -5.98 -4.56 18.25
N LEU A 240 -5.38 -4.01 19.32
CA LEU A 240 -4.65 -4.78 20.32
C LEU A 240 -5.54 -5.49 21.36
N ALA A 241 -6.85 -5.24 21.36
CA ALA A 241 -7.75 -5.75 22.40
C ALA A 241 -7.79 -7.28 22.49
N ASP A 242 -7.50 -7.99 21.40
CA ASP A 242 -7.51 -9.46 21.31
C ASP A 242 -6.20 -10.06 20.76
N ILE A 243 -5.11 -9.27 20.73
CA ILE A 243 -3.80 -9.71 20.25
C ILE A 243 -2.85 -9.86 21.44
N PRO A 244 -2.35 -11.08 21.74
CA PRO A 244 -1.32 -11.25 22.75
C PRO A 244 -0.02 -10.60 22.29
N LEU A 245 0.62 -9.81 23.15
CA LEU A 245 1.91 -9.18 22.83
C LEU A 245 3.09 -10.09 23.22
N PRO A 246 4.14 -10.18 22.39
CA PRO A 246 5.38 -10.88 22.72
C PRO A 246 6.02 -10.34 24.01
N PRO A 247 6.75 -11.16 24.77
CA PRO A 247 7.53 -10.68 25.91
C PRO A 247 8.45 -9.52 25.50
N GLY A 248 8.40 -8.41 26.24
CA GLY A 248 9.27 -7.26 25.99
C GLY A 248 8.90 -6.42 24.76
N PHE A 249 7.79 -6.71 24.06
CA PHE A 249 7.34 -5.91 22.93
C PHE A 249 7.06 -4.47 23.34
N ASP A 250 7.81 -3.52 22.77
CA ASP A 250 7.62 -2.11 23.03
C ASP A 250 6.42 -1.59 22.23
N ARG A 251 5.32 -1.27 22.91
CA ARG A 251 4.13 -0.71 22.27
C ARG A 251 4.40 0.67 21.66
N ALA A 252 5.40 1.41 22.13
CA ALA A 252 5.71 2.74 21.60
C ALA A 252 6.13 2.70 20.12
N GLN A 253 6.65 1.57 19.62
CA GLN A 253 6.99 1.39 18.21
C GLN A 253 5.76 1.44 17.27
N LEU A 254 4.54 1.27 17.82
CA LEU A 254 3.28 1.35 17.10
C LEU A 254 2.65 2.75 17.14
N THR A 255 3.40 3.75 17.59
CA THR A 255 2.96 5.16 17.60
C THR A 255 3.42 5.87 16.34
N GLY A 256 2.69 6.91 15.92
CA GLY A 256 3.11 7.73 14.77
C GLY A 256 2.98 7.05 13.40
N LEU A 257 2.15 6.00 13.28
CA LEU A 257 1.88 5.25 12.04
C LEU A 257 1.32 6.08 10.87
N GLY A 258 1.10 7.38 11.05
CA GLY A 258 0.58 8.28 10.01
C GLY A 258 -0.93 8.13 9.79
N VAL A 259 -1.40 8.66 8.66
CA VAL A 259 -2.80 8.53 8.23
C VAL A 259 -2.93 7.28 7.36
N ASN A 260 -3.84 6.37 7.71
CA ASN A 260 -4.05 5.13 6.96
C ASN A 260 -5.53 4.78 6.90
N ASP A 261 -5.97 4.06 5.87
CA ASP A 261 -7.21 3.31 5.93
C ASP A 261 -7.13 2.16 6.97
N PRO A 262 -8.27 1.56 7.36
CA PRO A 262 -8.28 0.50 8.37
C PRO A 262 -7.42 -0.71 8.03
N TYR A 263 -7.35 -1.11 6.76
CA TYR A 263 -6.56 -2.26 6.32
C TYR A 263 -5.07 -1.99 6.51
N GLN A 264 -4.57 -0.87 6.01
CA GLN A 264 -3.16 -0.50 6.10
C GLN A 264 -2.74 -0.24 7.55
N PHE A 265 -3.62 0.39 8.34
CA PHE A 265 -3.38 0.54 9.78
C PHE A 265 -3.28 -0.83 10.48
N GLY A 266 -4.16 -1.77 10.14
CA GLY A 266 -4.12 -3.14 10.64
C GLY A 266 -2.83 -3.86 10.27
N ALA A 267 -2.36 -3.72 9.04
CA ALA A 267 -1.10 -4.30 8.58
C ALA A 267 0.11 -3.76 9.36
N GLN A 268 0.21 -2.42 9.47
CA GLN A 268 1.31 -1.77 10.21
C GLN A 268 1.32 -2.09 11.71
N VAL A 269 0.17 -2.44 12.30
CA VAL A 269 0.10 -2.90 13.69
C VAL A 269 0.45 -4.38 13.82
N THR A 270 -0.11 -5.23 12.96
CA THR A 270 0.00 -6.68 13.09
C THR A 270 1.34 -7.24 12.60
N GLY A 271 1.99 -6.60 11.63
CA GLY A 271 3.29 -7.01 11.10
C GLY A 271 4.37 -7.08 12.18
N PRO A 272 4.72 -5.97 12.85
CA PRO A 272 5.74 -5.96 13.90
C PRO A 272 5.45 -6.96 15.04
N ILE A 273 4.17 -7.14 15.40
CA ILE A 273 3.76 -8.09 16.43
C ILE A 273 3.98 -9.54 15.99
N ALA A 274 3.59 -9.88 14.76
CA ALA A 274 3.79 -11.21 14.19
C ALA A 274 5.29 -11.53 14.05
N CYS A 275 6.08 -10.57 13.58
CA CYS A 275 7.53 -10.70 13.52
C CYS A 275 8.15 -10.94 14.89
N ALA A 276 7.78 -10.16 15.91
CA ALA A 276 8.31 -10.36 17.25
C ALA A 276 7.88 -11.72 17.86
N TRP A 277 6.72 -12.28 17.48
CA TRP A 277 6.35 -13.65 17.85
C TRP A 277 7.16 -14.71 17.09
N LEU A 278 7.43 -14.52 15.80
CA LEU A 278 8.29 -15.40 15.01
C LEU A 278 9.73 -15.38 15.52
N ASP A 279 10.25 -14.20 15.85
CA ASP A 279 11.55 -14.00 16.47
C ASP A 279 11.66 -14.76 17.80
N GLU A 280 10.64 -14.62 18.65
CA GLU A 280 10.57 -15.32 19.93
C GLU A 280 10.48 -16.84 19.75
N TYR A 281 9.73 -17.32 18.75
CA TYR A 281 9.63 -18.74 18.42
C TYR A 281 11.00 -19.32 18.07
N PHE A 282 11.72 -18.71 17.13
CA PHE A 282 13.03 -19.23 16.69
C PHE A 282 14.10 -19.09 17.77
N ARG A 283 14.13 -17.97 18.51
CA ARG A 283 15.01 -17.81 19.67
C ARG A 283 14.78 -18.91 20.70
N ALA A 284 13.53 -19.20 21.03
CA ALA A 284 13.18 -20.21 22.02
C ALA A 284 13.53 -21.63 21.56
N ASP A 285 13.33 -21.94 20.28
CA ASP A 285 13.71 -23.23 19.69
C ASP A 285 15.24 -23.43 19.74
N ASP A 286 16.02 -22.42 19.32
CA ASP A 286 17.49 -22.44 19.37
C ASP A 286 18.03 -22.59 20.80
N ALA A 287 17.34 -22.00 21.78
CA ALA A 287 17.72 -22.07 23.20
C ALA A 287 17.24 -23.34 23.91
N GLY A 288 16.41 -24.18 23.27
CA GLY A 288 15.73 -25.30 23.92
C GLY A 288 14.71 -24.87 24.98
N ASP A 289 14.21 -23.63 24.92
CA ASP A 289 13.22 -23.07 25.84
C ASP A 289 11.80 -23.46 25.40
N SER A 290 11.42 -24.70 25.72
CA SER A 290 10.11 -25.26 25.35
C SER A 290 8.93 -24.40 25.80
N ALA A 291 9.00 -23.76 26.98
CA ALA A 291 7.90 -22.95 27.49
C ALA A 291 7.69 -21.66 26.68
N ALA A 292 8.78 -20.98 26.31
CA ALA A 292 8.70 -19.80 25.45
C ALA A 292 8.27 -20.17 24.03
N ARG A 293 8.78 -21.29 23.50
CA ARG A 293 8.38 -21.79 22.18
C ARG A 293 6.89 -22.10 22.12
N ASP A 294 6.36 -22.84 23.10
CA ASP A 294 4.92 -23.17 23.18
C ASP A 294 4.05 -21.92 23.27
N LYS A 295 4.52 -20.89 23.98
CA LYS A 295 3.81 -19.61 24.09
C LYS A 295 3.77 -18.86 22.76
N ALA A 296 4.89 -18.80 22.05
CA ALA A 296 4.95 -18.20 20.73
C ALA A 296 4.08 -18.96 19.72
N GLU A 297 4.12 -20.29 19.75
CA GLU A 297 3.28 -21.15 18.91
C GLU A 297 1.78 -20.89 19.15
N GLN A 298 1.36 -20.80 20.42
CA GLN A 298 -0.04 -20.48 20.76
C GLN A 298 -0.47 -19.11 20.24
N ALA A 299 0.40 -18.09 20.32
CA ALA A 299 0.11 -16.76 19.81
C ALA A 299 0.00 -16.75 18.29
N LEU A 300 0.95 -17.38 17.58
CA LEU A 300 0.98 -17.49 16.13
C LEU A 300 -0.23 -18.29 15.60
N ARG A 301 -0.53 -19.44 16.19
CA ARG A 301 -1.74 -20.21 15.86
C ARG A 301 -3.02 -19.43 16.18
N GLY A 302 -2.99 -18.65 17.26
CA GLY A 302 -4.08 -17.76 17.67
C GLY A 302 -4.34 -16.61 16.69
N SER A 303 -3.40 -16.27 15.80
CA SER A 303 -3.54 -15.17 14.84
C SER A 303 -4.72 -15.33 13.87
N HIS A 304 -5.09 -16.57 13.54
CA HIS A 304 -6.32 -16.90 12.81
C HIS A 304 -7.60 -16.43 13.52
N ASN A 305 -7.52 -16.05 14.80
CA ASN A 305 -8.63 -15.54 15.59
C ASN A 305 -8.59 -14.04 15.87
N TRP A 306 -7.52 -13.34 15.51
CA TRP A 306 -7.45 -11.89 15.71
C TRP A 306 -8.49 -11.19 14.84
N LYS A 307 -9.35 -10.40 15.47
CA LYS A 307 -10.47 -9.73 14.79
C LYS A 307 -10.00 -8.86 13.63
N VAL A 308 -8.90 -8.14 13.79
CA VAL A 308 -8.34 -7.26 12.76
C VAL A 308 -7.98 -8.05 11.49
N LEU A 309 -7.33 -9.21 11.61
CA LEU A 309 -6.94 -10.02 10.46
C LEU A 309 -8.16 -10.60 9.75
N LYS A 310 -9.18 -11.07 10.50
CA LYS A 310 -10.45 -11.52 9.92
C LYS A 310 -11.22 -10.42 9.19
N GLN A 311 -11.09 -9.17 9.62
CA GLN A 311 -11.72 -8.04 8.94
C GLN A 311 -10.98 -7.73 7.63
N MET A 312 -9.64 -7.81 7.66
CA MET A 312 -8.78 -7.52 6.52
C MET A 312 -8.89 -8.52 5.36
N THR A 313 -9.30 -9.78 5.61
CA THR A 313 -9.47 -10.79 4.53
C THR A 313 -10.49 -10.40 3.47
N ALA A 314 -11.39 -9.45 3.76
CA ALA A 314 -12.36 -8.96 2.79
C ALA A 314 -11.77 -7.95 1.79
N GLU A 315 -10.61 -7.37 2.11
CA GLU A 315 -10.02 -6.23 1.41
C GLU A 315 -8.69 -6.57 0.71
N GLY A 316 -7.92 -7.52 1.24
CA GLY A 316 -6.67 -7.97 0.63
C GLY A 316 -6.02 -9.15 1.36
N ASP A 317 -4.86 -9.57 0.86
CA ASP A 317 -4.22 -10.84 1.23
C ASP A 317 -3.23 -10.77 2.42
N TRP A 318 -3.16 -9.64 3.12
CA TRP A 318 -2.20 -9.46 4.23
C TRP A 318 -2.38 -10.53 5.31
N SER A 319 -3.62 -10.84 5.67
CA SER A 319 -3.94 -11.83 6.70
C SER A 319 -3.46 -13.22 6.30
N GLU A 320 -3.65 -13.58 5.04
CA GLU A 320 -3.24 -14.84 4.44
C GLU A 320 -1.72 -14.98 4.45
N ILE A 321 -0.99 -13.93 4.09
CA ILE A 321 0.49 -13.90 4.16
C ILE A 321 0.97 -14.11 5.59
N LEU A 322 0.38 -13.39 6.56
CA LEU A 322 0.74 -13.53 7.96
C LEU A 322 0.45 -14.94 8.48
N TRP A 323 -0.73 -15.49 8.16
CA TRP A 323 -1.11 -16.85 8.52
C TRP A 323 -0.21 -17.90 7.89
N GLU A 324 0.22 -17.71 6.64
CA GLU A 324 1.17 -18.62 5.99
C GLU A 324 2.50 -18.69 6.77
N TYR A 325 3.03 -17.55 7.20
CA TYR A 325 4.25 -17.52 8.02
C TYR A 325 4.05 -18.12 9.41
N ALA A 326 2.93 -17.80 10.06
CA ALA A 326 2.57 -18.37 11.35
C ALA A 326 2.43 -19.90 11.28
N ASP A 327 1.72 -20.41 10.27
CA ASP A 327 1.44 -21.83 10.09
C ASP A 327 2.72 -22.62 9.78
N LYS A 328 3.62 -22.07 8.94
CA LYS A 328 4.95 -22.65 8.69
C LYS A 328 5.77 -22.76 9.98
N ALA A 329 5.87 -21.68 10.75
CA ALA A 329 6.59 -21.69 12.02
C ALA A 329 6.02 -22.73 12.99
N VAL A 330 4.69 -22.76 13.15
CA VAL A 330 3.97 -23.73 14.01
C VAL A 330 4.17 -25.17 13.53
N ALA A 331 4.32 -25.41 12.22
CA ALA A 331 4.66 -26.72 11.66
C ALA A 331 6.13 -27.14 11.91
N GLY A 332 6.96 -26.24 12.47
CA GLY A 332 8.39 -26.46 12.68
C GLY A 332 9.27 -26.03 11.51
N ASP A 333 8.69 -25.40 10.49
CA ASP A 333 9.44 -24.89 9.34
C ASP A 333 9.91 -23.45 9.60
N ASN A 334 11.07 -23.09 9.05
CA ASN A 334 11.52 -21.70 9.05
C ASN A 334 11.07 -21.01 7.74
N PRO A 335 10.17 -20.01 7.79
CA PRO A 335 9.74 -19.33 6.58
C PRO A 335 10.83 -18.46 5.94
N GLY A 336 11.97 -18.21 6.58
CA GLY A 336 13.18 -17.59 6.01
C GLY A 336 13.07 -16.11 5.67
N ASN A 337 12.02 -15.70 4.94
CA ASN A 337 11.77 -14.35 4.43
C ASN A 337 10.59 -13.65 5.13
N TYR A 338 10.18 -14.12 6.31
CA TYR A 338 9.02 -13.53 7.02
C TYR A 338 9.25 -12.06 7.38
N ARG A 339 10.49 -11.64 7.65
CA ARG A 339 10.82 -10.24 7.97
C ARG A 339 10.48 -9.31 6.81
N GLU A 340 10.99 -9.62 5.62
CA GLU A 340 10.68 -8.88 4.40
C GLU A 340 9.17 -8.95 4.09
N GLY A 341 8.59 -10.15 4.14
CA GLY A 341 7.17 -10.36 3.82
C GLY A 341 6.19 -9.67 4.78
N LEU A 342 6.60 -9.42 6.03
CA LEU A 342 5.80 -8.72 7.05
C LEU A 342 6.28 -7.28 7.30
N GLY A 343 7.30 -6.82 6.57
CA GLY A 343 7.85 -5.45 6.68
C GLY A 343 8.52 -5.15 8.02
N CYS A 344 9.25 -6.11 8.59
CA CYS A 344 9.92 -5.99 9.89
C CYS A 344 11.45 -6.05 9.74
N ASP A 345 12.06 -4.92 9.41
CA ASP A 345 13.52 -4.74 9.32
C ASP A 345 14.03 -3.69 10.30
#